data_AF-A0A2S8SQ38-F1
#
_entry.id   AF-A0A2S8SQ38-F1
#
_cell.length_a   1.000
_cell.length_b   1.000
_cell.length_c   1.000
_cell.angle_alpha   90.00
_cell.angle_beta   90.00
_cell.angle_gamma   90.00
#
_symmetry.space_group_name_H-M   'P 1'
#
loop_
_entity.id
_entity.type
_entity.pdbx_description
1 polymer ?
#
loop_
_entity_poly.entity_id
_entity_poly.type
_entity_poly.pdbx_seq_one_letter_code
_entity_poly.pdbx_strand_id
1 'polypeptide(L)'
;MKDNFFYGLEGNKLFKIYADEMTLHGAKIGTNVYDEKTARAIYGQFGLIGFFMARSAAKKTVAKRLEQETKYDALAPGSPPFREGDKANFSLSSGDVLSALVKPKATGIKGAFSGGASIEFSLSNGKKRRFLLIEDQNVQFVKNLVSRVVPNTQLNA
;
A
#
# COMPACT_ATOMS: atom_id res chain seq x y z
N MET A 1 3.47 0.87 18.55
CA MET A 1 3.69 0.67 17.10
C MET A 1 2.46 0.24 16.31
N LYS A 2 1.40 -0.31 16.94
CA LYS A 2 0.22 -0.84 16.23
C LYS A 2 -0.55 0.16 15.35
N ASP A 3 -0.32 1.47 15.47
CA ASP A 3 -1.04 2.50 14.71
C ASP A 3 -0.15 3.32 13.75
N ASN A 4 1.12 2.94 13.55
CA ASN A 4 2.05 3.68 12.69
C ASN A 4 2.21 2.99 11.32
N PHE A 5 1.11 2.74 10.62
CA PHE A 5 1.18 2.18 9.27
C PHE A 5 0.13 2.76 8.33
N PHE A 6 0.36 2.56 7.03
CA PHE A 6 -0.64 2.78 5.98
C PHE A 6 -0.50 1.69 4.91
N TYR A 7 -1.54 1.48 4.11
CA TYR A 7 -1.54 0.56 2.99
C TYR A 7 -1.28 1.27 1.67
N GLY A 8 -0.44 0.67 0.83
CA GLY A 8 -0.08 1.22 -0.47
C GLY A 8 -0.02 0.14 -1.54
N LEU A 9 -0.66 0.37 -2.68
CA LEU A 9 -0.58 -0.47 -3.87
C LEU A 9 0.44 0.11 -4.86
N GLU A 10 1.51 -0.63 -5.15
CA GLU A 10 2.51 -0.29 -6.17
C GLU A 10 2.44 -1.33 -7.30
N GLY A 11 1.96 -0.92 -8.46
CA GLY A 11 1.65 -1.84 -9.56
C GLY A 11 0.58 -2.86 -9.13
N ASN A 12 0.95 -4.14 -9.09
CA ASN A 12 0.08 -5.24 -8.66
C ASN A 12 0.35 -5.74 -7.24
N LYS A 13 1.23 -5.07 -6.47
CA LYS A 13 1.67 -5.51 -5.14
C LYS A 13 1.06 -4.63 -4.08
N LEU A 14 0.37 -5.25 -3.11
CA LEU A 14 -0.15 -4.57 -1.94
C LEU A 14 0.87 -4.63 -0.80
N PHE A 15 1.18 -3.46 -0.27
CA PHE A 15 2.06 -3.29 0.87
C PHE A 15 1.32 -2.76 2.10
N LYS A 16 1.71 -3.25 3.27
CA LYS A 16 1.52 -2.57 4.55
C LYS A 16 2.84 -1.88 4.88
N ILE A 17 2.80 -0.56 5.01
CA ILE A 17 3.98 0.29 5.15
C ILE A 17 3.99 0.84 6.56
N TYR A 18 4.92 0.36 7.37
CA TYR A 18 5.15 0.79 8.74
C TYR A 18 6.12 1.97 8.75
N ALA A 19 5.87 2.94 9.62
CA ALA A 19 6.80 4.02 9.90
C ALA A 19 7.36 3.85 11.32
N ASP A 20 8.69 3.79 11.42
CA ASP A 20 9.39 4.00 12.67
C ASP A 20 9.93 5.44 12.74
N GLU A 21 10.92 5.71 13.60
CA GLU A 21 11.47 7.05 13.81
C GLU A 21 12.17 7.61 12.55
N MET A 22 12.82 6.76 11.76
CA MET A 22 13.74 7.20 10.69
C MET A 22 13.59 6.41 9.39
N THR A 23 12.72 5.42 9.36
CA THR A 23 12.60 4.45 8.26
C THR A 23 11.15 4.09 7.98
N LEU A 24 10.84 3.97 6.69
CA LEU A 24 9.60 3.36 6.20
C LEU A 24 9.89 1.92 5.78
N HIS A 25 9.20 0.98 6.41
CA HIS A 25 9.31 -0.45 6.11
C HIS A 25 8.06 -0.94 5.39
N GLY A 26 8.18 -1.41 4.15
CA GLY A 26 7.08 -1.98 3.40
C GLY A 26 7.11 -3.50 3.42
N ALA A 27 6.08 -4.13 3.97
CA ALA A 27 5.83 -5.56 3.84
C ALA A 27 4.83 -5.81 2.73
N LYS A 28 5.18 -6.66 1.75
CA LYS A 28 4.25 -7.13 0.74
C LYS A 28 3.29 -8.13 1.40
N ILE A 29 2.02 -7.73 1.53
CA ILE A 29 0.98 -8.54 2.13
C ILE A 29 0.05 -9.16 1.10
N GLY A 30 0.04 -8.69 -0.14
CA GLY A 30 -0.88 -9.24 -1.14
C GLY A 30 -0.72 -8.67 -2.53
N THR A 31 -1.79 -8.72 -3.30
CA THR A 31 -1.86 -8.20 -4.66
C THR A 31 -2.92 -7.11 -4.79
N ASN A 32 -3.12 -6.59 -6.00
CA ASN A 32 -4.21 -5.68 -6.34
C ASN A 32 -5.61 -6.26 -6.13
N VAL A 33 -5.76 -7.56 -5.85
CA VAL A 33 -7.02 -8.17 -5.41
C VAL A 33 -7.03 -8.23 -3.89
N TYR A 34 -7.39 -7.11 -3.25
CA TYR A 34 -7.27 -6.95 -1.80
C TYR A 34 -8.60 -7.03 -1.03
N ASP A 35 -9.73 -6.92 -1.73
CA ASP A 35 -11.07 -7.09 -1.19
C ASP A 35 -12.02 -7.79 -2.18
N GLU A 36 -13.20 -8.20 -1.72
CA GLU A 36 -14.20 -8.83 -2.58
C GLU A 36 -14.69 -7.89 -3.70
N LYS A 37 -14.72 -6.57 -3.45
CA LYS A 37 -15.21 -5.58 -4.41
C LYS A 37 -14.28 -5.48 -5.62
N THR A 38 -12.99 -5.41 -5.38
CA THR A 38 -11.93 -5.36 -6.39
C THR A 38 -11.84 -6.70 -7.12
N ALA A 39 -12.01 -7.82 -6.41
CA ALA A 39 -12.09 -9.13 -7.06
C ALA A 39 -13.30 -9.23 -8.00
N ARG A 40 -14.47 -8.75 -7.59
CA ARG A 40 -15.65 -8.69 -8.47
C ARG A 40 -15.45 -7.77 -9.66
N ALA A 41 -14.76 -6.64 -9.49
CA ALA A 41 -14.45 -5.75 -10.60
C ALA A 41 -13.50 -6.39 -11.63
N ILE A 42 -12.49 -7.13 -11.17
CA ILE A 42 -11.49 -7.78 -12.02
C ILE A 42 -12.05 -9.03 -12.69
N TYR A 43 -12.74 -9.90 -11.94
CA TYR A 43 -13.18 -11.20 -12.45
C TYR A 43 -14.63 -11.21 -12.95
N GLY A 44 -15.45 -10.22 -12.60
CA GLY A 44 -16.84 -10.12 -13.05
C GLY A 44 -16.99 -9.92 -14.56
N GLN A 45 -15.92 -9.52 -15.25
CA GLN A 45 -15.90 -9.42 -16.72
C GLN A 45 -15.93 -10.79 -17.43
N PHE A 46 -15.66 -11.90 -16.73
CA PHE A 46 -15.60 -13.25 -17.32
C PHE A 46 -16.92 -14.04 -17.22
N GLY A 47 -18.07 -13.36 -17.05
CA GLY A 47 -19.40 -13.99 -17.01
C GLY A 47 -19.73 -14.77 -15.72
N LEU A 48 -20.81 -15.55 -15.73
CA LEU A 48 -21.34 -16.30 -14.56
C LEU A 48 -20.34 -17.32 -13.98
N ILE A 49 -19.61 -18.03 -14.84
CA ILE A 49 -18.57 -18.99 -14.41
C ILE A 49 -17.40 -18.23 -13.78
N GLY A 50 -17.02 -17.10 -14.40
CA GLY A 50 -16.08 -16.13 -13.85
C GLY A 50 -16.49 -15.65 -12.47
N PHE A 51 -17.77 -15.34 -12.24
CA PHE A 51 -18.30 -14.84 -10.97
C PHE A 51 -18.20 -15.83 -9.80
N PHE A 52 -18.50 -17.11 -10.01
CA PHE A 52 -18.37 -18.13 -8.95
C PHE A 52 -16.91 -18.49 -8.65
N MET A 53 -16.08 -18.64 -9.69
CA MET A 53 -14.63 -18.85 -9.53
C MET A 53 -13.96 -17.62 -8.89
N ALA A 54 -14.39 -16.42 -9.27
CA ALA A 54 -13.95 -15.15 -8.69
C ALA A 54 -14.16 -15.14 -7.18
N ARG A 55 -15.33 -15.57 -6.70
CA ARG A 55 -15.63 -15.50 -5.27
C ARG A 55 -14.73 -16.40 -4.45
N SER A 56 -14.50 -17.63 -4.91
CA SER A 56 -13.60 -18.58 -4.24
C SER A 56 -12.14 -18.14 -4.32
N ALA A 57 -11.69 -17.65 -5.48
CA ALA A 57 -10.35 -17.10 -5.66
C ALA A 57 -10.12 -15.83 -4.83
N ALA A 58 -11.12 -14.94 -4.77
CA ALA A 58 -11.11 -13.74 -3.94
C ALA A 58 -10.97 -14.08 -2.46
N LYS A 59 -11.80 -14.99 -1.95
CA LYS A 59 -11.71 -15.45 -0.55
C LYS A 59 -10.33 -16.01 -0.23
N LYS A 60 -9.78 -16.87 -1.09
CA LYS A 60 -8.43 -17.40 -0.90
C LYS A 60 -7.37 -16.31 -0.93
N THR A 61 -7.49 -15.33 -1.81
CA THR A 61 -6.53 -14.24 -1.94
C THR A 61 -6.58 -13.30 -0.74
N VAL A 62 -7.78 -12.95 -0.27
CA VAL A 62 -8.00 -12.15 0.93
C VAL A 62 -7.50 -12.89 2.17
N ALA A 63 -7.81 -14.19 2.30
CA ALA A 63 -7.31 -15.00 3.42
C ALA A 63 -5.77 -15.05 3.45
N LYS A 64 -5.12 -15.26 2.30
CA LYS A 64 -3.65 -15.20 2.19
C LYS A 64 -3.11 -13.81 2.55
N ARG A 65 -3.81 -12.73 2.16
CA ARG A 65 -3.43 -11.37 2.53
C ARG A 65 -3.47 -11.17 4.04
N LEU A 66 -4.55 -11.60 4.69
CA LEU A 66 -4.69 -11.52 6.15
C LEU A 66 -3.65 -12.37 6.88
N GLU A 67 -3.32 -13.54 6.35
CA GLU A 67 -2.27 -14.41 6.90
C GLU A 67 -0.89 -13.73 6.82
N GLN A 68 -0.53 -13.18 5.65
CA GLN A 68 0.74 -12.45 5.49
C GLN A 68 0.78 -11.20 6.37
N GLU A 69 -0.32 -10.47 6.44
CA GLU A 69 -0.44 -9.30 7.32
C GLU A 69 -0.23 -9.67 8.79
N THR A 70 -0.89 -10.71 9.28
CA THR A 70 -0.73 -11.22 10.65
C THR A 70 0.70 -11.67 10.91
N LYS A 71 1.33 -12.34 9.94
CA LYS A 71 2.74 -12.75 10.01
C LYS A 71 3.65 -11.53 10.19
N TYR A 72 3.50 -10.49 9.38
CA TYR A 72 4.35 -9.30 9.47
C TYR A 72 4.04 -8.43 10.68
N ASP A 73 2.78 -8.38 11.14
CA ASP A 73 2.40 -7.69 12.37
C ASP A 73 3.01 -8.32 13.63
N ALA A 74 3.36 -9.61 13.58
CA ALA A 74 4.06 -10.32 14.64
C ALA A 74 5.58 -10.11 14.62
N LEU A 75 6.13 -9.51 13.56
CA LEU A 75 7.57 -9.26 13.41
C LEU A 75 7.91 -7.80 13.72
N ALA A 76 9.13 -7.57 14.21
CA ALA A 76 9.64 -6.21 14.31
C ALA A 76 9.91 -5.65 12.89
N PRO A 77 9.39 -4.46 12.53
CA PRO A 77 9.70 -3.81 11.26
C PRO A 77 11.21 -3.68 11.06
N GLY A 78 11.69 -3.99 9.84
CA GLY A 78 13.13 -3.92 9.53
C GLY A 78 14.01 -5.05 10.10
N SER A 79 13.46 -5.96 10.90
CA SER A 79 14.19 -7.16 11.34
C SER A 79 14.62 -8.04 10.15
N PRO A 80 15.66 -8.90 10.28
CA PRO A 80 16.06 -9.81 9.21
C PRO A 80 14.88 -10.70 8.72
N PRO A 81 14.06 -11.32 9.59
CA PRO A 81 12.89 -12.09 9.14
C PRO A 81 11.86 -11.26 8.35
N PHE A 82 11.73 -9.97 8.66
CA PHE A 82 10.88 -9.06 7.90
C PHE A 82 11.46 -8.83 6.50
N ARG A 83 12.75 -8.50 6.41
CA ARG A 83 13.42 -8.19 5.13
C ARG A 83 13.53 -9.40 4.21
N GLU A 84 13.78 -10.57 4.77
CA GLU A 84 13.95 -11.82 4.03
C GLU A 84 12.63 -12.51 3.67
N GLY A 85 11.52 -12.09 4.30
CA GLY A 85 10.21 -12.71 4.13
C GLY A 85 9.64 -12.64 2.71
N ASP A 86 9.93 -11.58 1.95
CA ASP A 86 9.60 -11.44 0.53
C ASP A 86 10.59 -10.47 -0.15
N LYS A 87 11.06 -10.79 -1.35
CA LYS A 87 12.02 -9.97 -2.12
C LYS A 87 11.49 -8.57 -2.48
N ALA A 88 10.18 -8.38 -2.48
CA ALA A 88 9.57 -7.08 -2.71
C ALA A 88 9.48 -6.22 -1.44
N ASN A 89 9.72 -6.80 -0.25
CA ASN A 89 9.79 -6.01 0.97
C ASN A 89 10.91 -4.98 0.85
N PHE A 90 10.71 -3.84 1.49
CA PHE A 90 11.64 -2.74 1.37
C PHE A 90 11.80 -1.99 2.68
N SER A 91 12.90 -1.26 2.78
CA SER A 91 13.16 -0.26 3.81
C SER A 91 13.65 0.99 3.11
N LEU A 92 13.03 2.13 3.41
CA LEU A 92 13.42 3.45 2.91
C LEU A 92 13.78 4.29 4.13
N SER A 93 15.07 4.52 4.34
CA SER A 93 15.53 5.43 5.39
C SER A 93 15.21 6.87 4.99
N SER A 94 15.22 7.78 5.96
CA SER A 94 15.07 9.23 5.71
C SER A 94 16.12 9.77 4.73
N GLY A 95 17.33 9.19 4.70
CA GLY A 95 18.38 9.54 3.74
C GLY A 95 18.12 9.04 2.31
N ASP A 96 17.27 8.01 2.14
CA ASP A 96 16.91 7.47 0.83
C ASP A 96 15.82 8.30 0.13
N VAL A 97 15.07 9.11 0.89
CA VAL A 97 13.89 9.82 0.41
C VAL A 97 14.10 11.33 0.47
N LEU A 98 14.17 11.97 -0.70
CA LEU A 98 14.33 13.43 -0.83
C LEU A 98 13.04 14.20 -0.53
N SER A 99 11.91 13.64 -0.97
CA SER A 99 10.59 14.24 -0.75
C SER A 99 9.49 13.20 -0.88
N ALA A 100 8.36 13.49 -0.24
CA ALA A 100 7.13 12.73 -0.41
C ALA A 100 5.99 13.68 -0.80
N LEU A 101 5.18 13.28 -1.78
CA LEU A 101 4.02 14.03 -2.24
C LEU A 101 2.77 13.18 -2.09
N VAL A 102 1.89 13.61 -1.20
CA VAL A 102 0.58 12.98 -1.01
C VAL A 102 -0.44 13.72 -1.86
N LYS A 103 -1.11 13.00 -2.76
CA LYS A 103 -2.14 13.52 -3.68
C LYS A 103 -3.50 12.96 -3.25
N PRO A 104 -4.46 13.79 -2.84
CA PRO A 104 -5.81 13.32 -2.54
C PRO A 104 -6.49 12.81 -3.81
N LYS A 105 -7.58 12.07 -3.63
CA LYS A 105 -8.44 11.65 -4.73
C LYS A 105 -9.03 12.89 -5.40
N ALA A 106 -8.92 12.99 -6.72
CA ALA A 106 -9.51 14.10 -7.46
C ALA A 106 -11.05 14.09 -7.28
N THR A 107 -11.58 15.10 -6.60
CA THR A 107 -13.01 15.32 -6.44
C THR A 107 -13.56 15.94 -7.72
N GLY A 108 -14.23 15.15 -8.56
CA GLY A 108 -14.89 15.66 -9.78
C GLY A 108 -14.98 14.66 -10.94
N ILE A 109 -14.11 13.66 -10.98
CA ILE A 109 -14.12 12.63 -12.03
C ILE A 109 -14.99 11.45 -11.57
N LYS A 110 -16.26 11.42 -12.00
CA LYS A 110 -17.14 10.26 -11.82
C LYS A 110 -16.79 9.17 -12.84
N GLY A 111 -15.92 8.24 -12.45
CA GLY A 111 -15.61 7.04 -13.22
C GLY A 111 -15.12 5.92 -12.31
N ALA A 112 -15.30 4.67 -12.72
CA ALA A 112 -14.84 3.47 -11.99
C ALA A 112 -13.31 3.44 -11.77
N PHE A 113 -12.58 4.35 -12.42
CA PHE A 113 -11.14 4.58 -12.33
C PHE A 113 -10.79 5.95 -11.73
N SER A 114 -11.68 6.57 -10.94
CA SER A 114 -11.33 7.75 -10.12
C SER A 114 -10.19 7.38 -9.20
N GLY A 115 -8.97 7.69 -9.62
CA GLY A 115 -7.73 7.29 -8.96
C GLY A 115 -7.82 7.64 -7.48
N GLY A 116 -7.73 6.61 -6.62
CA GLY A 116 -7.68 6.81 -5.18
C GLY A 116 -6.56 7.79 -4.81
N ALA A 117 -6.59 8.29 -3.58
CA ALA A 117 -5.47 9.08 -3.09
C ALA A 117 -4.15 8.31 -3.30
N SER A 118 -3.05 9.01 -3.53
CA SER A 118 -1.76 8.37 -3.80
C SER A 118 -0.64 9.09 -3.10
N ILE A 119 0.46 8.38 -2.87
CA ILE A 119 1.70 8.94 -2.34
C ILE A 119 2.84 8.61 -3.29
N GLU A 120 3.66 9.61 -3.59
CA GLU A 120 4.85 9.51 -4.45
C GLU A 120 6.08 9.89 -3.65
N PHE A 121 7.07 9.00 -3.60
CA PHE A 121 8.37 9.23 -2.99
C PHE A 121 9.40 9.51 -4.08
N SER A 122 10.12 10.63 -3.96
CA SER A 122 11.30 10.91 -4.78
C SER A 122 12.53 10.45 -4.03
N LEU A 123 13.27 9.50 -4.59
CA LEU A 123 14.42 8.88 -3.95
C LEU A 123 15.73 9.60 -4.29
N SER A 124 16.72 9.48 -3.42
CA SER A 124 18.07 10.05 -3.60
C SER A 124 18.78 9.56 -4.87
N ASN A 125 18.44 8.36 -5.34
CA ASN A 125 18.93 7.78 -6.59
C ASN A 125 18.20 8.28 -7.86
N GLY A 126 17.34 9.30 -7.74
CA GLY A 126 16.57 9.87 -8.85
C GLY A 126 15.33 9.05 -9.26
N LYS A 127 15.11 7.85 -8.70
CA LYS A 127 13.91 7.05 -8.96
C LYS A 127 12.72 7.59 -8.18
N LYS A 128 11.53 7.26 -8.67
CA LYS A 128 10.26 7.56 -8.00
C LYS A 128 9.54 6.27 -7.64
N ARG A 129 8.94 6.22 -6.46
CA ARG A 129 8.02 5.14 -6.05
C ARG A 129 6.66 5.70 -5.77
N ARG A 130 5.63 5.12 -6.39
CA ARG A 130 4.25 5.61 -6.28
C ARG A 130 3.36 4.51 -5.74
N PHE A 131 2.60 4.84 -4.70
CA PHE A 131 1.61 3.96 -4.09
C PHE A 131 0.22 4.57 -4.20
N LEU A 132 -0.75 3.77 -4.64
CA LEU A 132 -2.17 4.10 -4.48
C LEU A 132 -2.59 3.74 -3.07
N LEU A 133 -3.18 4.69 -2.36
CA LEU A 133 -3.77 4.49 -1.03
C LEU A 133 -5.13 3.80 -1.22
N ILE A 134 -5.26 2.62 -0.62
CA ILE A 134 -6.50 1.82 -0.67
C ILE A 134 -7.39 2.11 0.55
N GLU A 135 -8.61 1.58 0.56
CA GLU A 135 -9.52 1.57 1.72
C GLU A 135 -9.89 2.97 2.28
N ASP A 136 -9.95 3.99 1.41
CA ASP A 136 -10.31 5.37 1.80
C ASP A 136 -9.51 5.91 3.01
N GLN A 137 -8.25 5.50 3.10
CA GLN A 137 -7.34 5.95 4.16
C GLN A 137 -7.27 7.48 4.24
N ASN A 138 -7.27 7.99 5.47
CA ASN A 138 -7.18 9.42 5.72
C ASN A 138 -5.84 9.98 5.23
N VAL A 139 -5.90 10.79 4.17
CA VAL A 139 -4.73 11.38 3.50
C VAL A 139 -3.91 12.26 4.45
N GLN A 140 -4.58 12.98 5.35
CA GLN A 140 -3.90 13.80 6.36
C GLN A 140 -3.15 12.94 7.37
N PHE A 141 -3.73 11.81 7.77
CA PHE A 141 -3.05 10.84 8.63
C PHE A 141 -1.80 10.28 7.94
N VAL A 142 -1.91 9.85 6.68
CA VAL A 142 -0.76 9.33 5.90
C VAL A 142 0.33 10.38 5.78
N LYS A 143 -0.03 11.63 5.45
CA LYS A 143 0.91 12.75 5.39
C LYS A 143 1.63 12.95 6.72
N ASN A 144 0.88 13.01 7.83
CA ASN A 144 1.44 13.22 9.16
C ASN A 144 2.36 12.07 9.56
N LEU A 145 1.97 10.83 9.28
CA LEU A 145 2.77 9.63 9.55
C LEU A 145 4.10 9.66 8.78
N VAL A 146 4.04 9.90 7.46
CA VAL A 146 5.22 9.93 6.59
C VAL A 146 6.12 11.13 6.91
N SER A 147 5.56 12.27 7.31
CA SER A 147 6.34 13.47 7.65
C SER A 147 7.28 13.29 8.85
N ARG A 148 7.04 12.28 9.70
CA ARG A 148 7.94 11.92 10.80
C ARG A 148 9.27 11.36 10.30
N VAL A 149 9.24 10.64 9.18
CA VAL A 149 10.42 10.01 8.56
C VAL A 149 10.99 10.88 7.44
N VAL A 150 10.13 11.55 6.67
CA VAL A 150 10.48 12.36 5.50
C VAL A 150 10.00 13.78 5.74
N PRO A 151 10.81 14.68 6.33
CA PRO A 151 10.36 16.03 6.72
C PRO A 151 9.79 16.84 5.56
N ASN A 152 10.31 16.65 4.35
CA ASN A 152 9.80 17.27 3.12
C ASN A 152 8.61 16.49 2.54
N THR A 153 7.57 16.30 3.35
CA THR A 153 6.30 15.68 2.93
C THR A 153 5.24 16.74 2.67
N GLN A 154 4.76 16.82 1.44
CA GLN A 154 3.79 17.81 0.98
C GLN A 154 2.44 17.16 0.68
N LEU A 155 1.36 17.92 0.90
CA LEU A 155 0.02 17.57 0.43
C LEU A 155 -0.27 18.43 -0.79
N ASN A 156 -0.51 17.81 -1.95
CA ASN A 156 -0.94 18.55 -3.14
C ASN A 156 -2.43 18.86 -2.99
N ALA A 157 -2.80 20.15 -3.05
CA ALA A 157 -4.19 20.58 -3.01
C ALA A 157 -4.93 20.20 -4.31
#